data_AF-X1S0S4-F1
#
_entry.id   AF-X1S0S4-F1
#
_cell.length_a   1.000
_cell.length_b   1.000
_cell.length_c   1.000
_cell.angle_alpha   90.00
_cell.angle_beta   90.00
_cell.angle_gamma   90.00
#
_symmetry.space_group_name_H-M   'P 1'
#
loop_
_entity.id
_entity.type
_entity.pdbx_description
1 polymer ?
#
loop_
_entity_poly.entity_id
_entity_poly.type
_entity_poly.pdbx_seq_one_letter_code
_entity_poly.pdbx_strand_id
1 'polypeptide(L)' 'MFDKPRIPKDKTVALLLAIFLSFWTWIYTYEKNSWKFWLNLALTIVTIGFWGIVAEIWAIIDVATKPDSYYINFPNE' A
#
# COMPACT_ATOMS: atom_id res chain seq x y z
N MET A 1 -16.50 -22.47 10.17
CA MET A 1 -16.00 -21.32 9.40
C MET A 1 -15.21 -20.46 10.38
N PHE A 2 -13.88 -20.54 10.37
CA PHE A 2 -13.05 -19.72 11.25
C PHE A 2 -13.10 -18.28 10.74
N ASP A 3 -13.92 -17.44 11.37
CA ASP A 3 -13.90 -16.00 11.14
C ASP A 3 -12.56 -15.52 11.73
N LYS A 4 -11.55 -15.34 10.87
CA LYS A 4 -10.26 -14.78 11.27
C LYS A 4 -10.57 -13.40 11.86
N PRO A 5 -10.16 -13.11 13.12
CA PRO A 5 -10.49 -11.84 13.75
C PRO A 5 -10.03 -10.70 12.83
N ARG A 6 -11.01 -9.93 12.35
CA ARG A 6 -10.79 -8.85 11.41
C ARG A 6 -10.35 -7.66 12.22
N ILE A 7 -9.04 -7.45 12.29
CA ILE A 7 -8.50 -6.22 12.84
C ILE A 7 -8.69 -5.17 11.74
N PRO A 8 -9.56 -4.17 11.94
CA PRO A 8 -9.72 -3.10 10.96
C PRO A 8 -8.35 -2.47 10.71
N LYS A 9 -8.02 -2.22 9.44
CA LYS A 9 -6.77 -1.54 9.12
C LYS A 9 -6.96 -0.04 9.34
N ASP A 10 -5.88 0.64 9.69
CA ASP A 10 -5.88 2.08 9.91
C ASP A 10 -5.20 2.78 8.73
N LYS A 11 -5.87 3.79 8.18
CA LYS A 11 -5.33 4.63 7.11
C LYS A 11 -4.10 5.39 7.57
N THR A 12 -4.06 5.84 8.82
CA THR A 12 -2.93 6.59 9.38
C THR A 12 -1.66 5.73 9.35
N VAL A 13 -1.80 4.44 9.69
CA VAL A 13 -0.69 3.47 9.62
C VAL A 13 -0.27 3.26 8.17
N ALA A 14 -1.22 3.09 7.25
CA ALA A 14 -0.90 2.94 5.82
C ALA A 14 -0.19 4.19 5.24
N LEU A 15 -0.58 5.39 5.68
CA LEU A 15 -0.01 6.66 5.23
C LEU A 15 1.39 6.87 5.82
N LEU A 16 1.57 6.59 7.11
CA LEU A 16 2.89 6.58 7.75
C LEU A 16 3.83 5.60 7.04
N LEU A 17 3.34 4.41 6.68
CA LEU A 17 4.13 3.44 5.92
C LEU A 17 4.47 3.96 4.52
N ALA A 18 3.57 4.69 3.87
CA ALA A 18 3.82 5.28 2.56
C ALA A 18 4.90 6.37 2.62
N ILE A 19 4.94 7.16 3.70
CA ILE A 19 5.90 8.25 3.88
C ILE A 19 7.27 7.73 4.34
N PHE A 20 7.32 6.85 5.35
CA PHE A 20 8.58 6.36 5.91
C PHE A 20 9.17 5.17 5.18
N LEU A 21 8.32 4.39 4.50
CA LEU A 21 8.68 3.12 3.88
C LEU A 21 8.26 3.06 2.41
N SER A 22 7.86 4.18 1.79
CA SER A 22 7.56 4.30 0.36
C SER A 22 6.56 3.22 -0.12
N PHE A 23 6.85 2.56 -1.25
CA PHE A 23 6.02 1.52 -1.88
C PHE A 23 5.73 0.30 -0.99
N TRP A 24 6.37 0.17 0.18
CA TRP A 24 6.05 -0.87 1.16
C TRP A 24 4.64 -0.73 1.76
N THR A 25 3.99 0.44 1.66
CA THR A 25 2.56 0.57 2.01
C THR A 25 1.66 -0.42 1.26
N TRP A 26 2.07 -0.87 0.07
CA TRP A 26 1.31 -1.87 -0.67
C TRP A 26 1.42 -3.29 -0.09
N ILE A 27 2.41 -3.57 0.76
CA ILE A 27 2.43 -4.81 1.57
C ILE A 27 1.37 -4.73 2.67
N TYR A 28 1.14 -3.55 3.24
CA TYR A 28 0.05 -3.38 4.22
C TYR A 28 -1.31 -3.66 3.59
N THR A 29 -1.47 -3.40 2.29
CA THR A 29 -2.68 -3.69 1.50
C THR A 29 -2.47 -4.83 0.48
N TYR A 30 -1.62 -5.82 0.82
CA TYR A 30 -1.14 -6.83 -0.13
C TYR A 30 -2.26 -7.55 -0.88
N GLU A 31 -3.33 -7.99 -0.21
CA GLU A 31 -4.42 -8.76 -0.85
C GLU A 31 -5.06 -8.09 -2.08
N LYS A 32 -5.12 -6.75 -2.13
CA LYS A 32 -5.68 -6.01 -3.29
C LYS A 32 -4.61 -5.31 -4.12
N ASN A 33 -3.52 -4.88 -3.49
CA ASN A 33 -2.47 -4.07 -4.13
C ASN A 33 -1.18 -4.85 -4.42
N SER A 34 -1.17 -6.20 -4.31
CA SER A 34 -0.01 -7.06 -4.59
C SER A 34 0.66 -6.72 -5.92
N TRP A 35 -0.14 -6.51 -6.97
CA TRP A 35 0.37 -6.18 -8.31
C TRP A 35 1.15 -4.86 -8.33
N LYS A 36 0.64 -3.82 -7.65
CA LYS A 36 1.31 -2.51 -7.57
C LYS A 36 2.66 -2.63 -6.87
N PHE A 37 2.75 -3.45 -5.83
CA PHE A 37 4.01 -3.73 -5.13
C PHE A 37 5.05 -4.34 -6.07
N TRP A 38 4.71 -5.43 -6.75
CA TRP A 38 5.66 -6.13 -7.62
C TRP A 38 6.07 -5.30 -8.84
N LEU A 39 5.13 -4.56 -9.44
CA LEU A 39 5.42 -3.68 -10.57
C LEU A 39 6.42 -2.59 -10.18
N ASN A 40 6.19 -1.91 -9.06
CA ASN A 40 7.07 -0.82 -8.63
C ASN A 40 8.40 -1.34 -8.08
N LEU A 41 8.42 -2.52 -7.45
CA LEU A 41 9.66 -3.19 -7.06
C LEU A 41 10.51 -3.53 -8.29
N ALA A 42 9.90 -4.14 -9.30
CA ALA A 42 10.59 -4.48 -10.56
C ALA A 42 11.11 -3.22 -11.27
N LEU A 43 10.29 -2.16 -11.39
CA LEU A 43 10.71 -0.90 -11.99
C LEU A 43 11.82 -0.22 -11.19
N THR A 44 11.77 -0.25 -9.86
CA THR A 44 12.83 0.27 -9.00
C THR A 44 14.14 -0.48 -9.23
N ILE A 45 14.11 -1.80 -9.41
CA ILE A 45 15.32 -2.60 -9.70
C ILE A 45 15.85 -2.30 -11.12
N VAL A 46 14.99 -2.30 -12.14
CA VAL A 46 15.39 -2.06 -13.55
C VAL A 46 15.96 -0.66 -13.75
N THR A 47 15.43 0.33 -13.05
CA THR A 47 15.89 1.73 -13.13
C THR A 47 17.00 2.07 -12.14
N ILE A 48 17.57 1.06 -11.44
CA ILE A 48 18.65 1.25 -10.46
C ILE A 48 18.25 2.27 -9.37
N GLY A 49 17.01 2.19 -8.92
CA GLY A 49 16.48 3.01 -7.82
C GLY A 49 15.85 4.34 -8.23
N PHE A 50 16.02 4.80 -9.48
CA PHE A 50 15.46 6.10 -9.91
C PHE A 50 13.93 6.12 -9.84
N TRP A 51 13.28 5.00 -10.19
CA TRP A 51 11.82 4.87 -10.09
C TRP A 51 11.29 4.89 -8.64
N GLY A 52 12.16 4.71 -7.64
CA GLY A 52 11.77 4.69 -6.24
C GLY A 52 11.05 5.98 -5.79
N ILE A 53 11.50 7.14 -6.29
CA ILE A 53 10.90 8.45 -5.95
C ILE A 53 9.49 8.57 -6.55
N VAL A 54 9.31 8.11 -7.79
CA VAL A 54 8.01 8.12 -8.47
C VAL A 54 7.05 7.16 -7.78
N ALA A 55 7.53 5.96 -7.42
CA ALA A 55 6.77 4.97 -6.67
C ALA A 55 6.36 5.48 -5.28
N GLU A 56 7.23 6.25 -4.61
CA GLU A 56 6.94 6.86 -3.31
C GLU A 56 5.80 7.88 -3.39
N ILE A 57 5.90 8.84 -4.31
CA ILE A 57 4.85 9.86 -4.51
C ILE A 57 3.53 9.18 -4.89
N TRP A 58 3.58 8.17 -5.76
CA TRP A 58 2.39 7.42 -6.14
C TRP A 58 1.78 6.67 -4.95
N ALA A 59 2.61 6.02 -4.13
CA ALA A 59 2.15 5.33 -2.92
C ALA A 59 1.42 6.29 -1.96
N ILE A 60 1.96 7.48 -1.75
CA ILE A 60 1.33 8.51 -0.90
C ILE A 60 -0.02 8.94 -1.48
N ILE A 61 -0.09 9.22 -2.79
CA ILE A 61 -1.34 9.61 -3.46
C ILE A 61 -2.38 8.47 -3.39
N ASP A 62 -1.97 7.22 -3.63
CA ASP A 62 -2.88 6.05 -3.57
C ASP A 62 -3.48 5.86 -2.19
N VAL A 63 -2.71 6.10 -1.12
CA VAL A 63 -3.21 6.01 0.26
C VAL A 63 -4.04 7.24 0.64
N ALA A 64 -3.62 8.44 0.25
CA ALA A 64 -4.30 9.69 0.59
C ALA A 64 -5.68 9.80 -0.09
N THR A 65 -5.79 9.33 -1.33
CA THR A 65 -7.05 9.36 -2.10
C THR A 65 -8.06 8.30 -1.65
N LYS A 66 -7.63 7.28 -0.90
CA LYS A 66 -8.53 6.26 -0.37
C LYS A 66 -9.29 6.79 0.85
N PRO A 67 -10.63 6.63 0.89
CA PRO A 67 -11.42 7.00 2.05
C PRO A 67 -11.13 6.07 3.23
N ASP A 68 -11.34 6.54 4.45
CA ASP A 68 -11.03 5.77 5.67
C ASP A 68 -11.86 4.48 5.74
N SER A 69 -13.06 4.49 5.13
CA SER A 69 -13.92 3.31 4.96
C SER A 69 -13.22 2.16 4.23
N TYR A 70 -12.32 2.47 3.28
CA TYR A 70 -11.54 1.46 2.55
C TYR A 70 -10.75 0.57 3.50
N TYR A 71 -10.15 1.16 4.54
CA TYR A 71 -9.30 0.45 5.48
C TYR A 71 -10.10 -0.25 6.58
N ILE A 72 -11.25 0.32 6.95
CA ILE A 72 -12.19 -0.27 7.91
C ILE A 72 -12.83 -1.55 7.32
N ASN A 73 -13.18 -1.52 6.03
CA ASN A 73 -13.84 -2.64 5.34
C ASN A 73 -12.86 -3.62 4.68
N PHE A 74 -11.55 -3.32 4.66
CA PHE A 74 -10.54 -4.18 4.04
C PHE A 74 -10.54 -5.58 4.69
N PRO A 75 -10.53 -6.68 3.90
CA PRO A 75 -10.38 -6.77 2.43
C PRO A 75 -11.68 -6.92 1.62
N ASN A 76 -12.84 -6.79 2.26
CA ASN A 76 -14.15 -7.18 1.70
C ASN A 76 -14.79 -6.15 0.75
N GLU A 77 -14.07 -5.10 0.38
CA GLU A 77 -14.50 -4.17 -0.67
C GLU A 77 -14.30 -4.74 -2.08
#